data_AF-R6QUG0-F1
#
_entry.id   AF-R6QUG0-F1
#
_cell.length_a   1.000
_cell.length_b   1.000
_cell.length_c   1.000
_cell.angle_alpha   90.00
_cell.angle_beta   90.00
_cell.angle_gamma   90.00
#
_symmetry.space_group_name_H-M   'P 1'
#
loop_
_entity.id
_entity.type
_entity.pdbx_description
1 polymer ?
#
loop_
_entity_poly.entity_id
_entity_poly.type
_entity_poly.pdbx_seq_one_letter_code
_entity_poly.pdbx_strand_id
1 'polypeptide(L)'
;MGRWHYIAWHYILTCASEGFQGFNSNSDCNLWKNCHFTNEFFYAPGWAQIDDPTVTEKNGAYTIELPTATTEQWQAQVKFLTDMTTNAVTKYDFSCKLVSTTDHPGVTLKLVKTGDDDSYYFMERIDLKANQEVLFYRSDMDGIDMDNITLVVDGGGNADNTKLTISNIDLQEHKCDGVEAPAEEEDKTVYNYNSASNIWKSHVDDKGDAGFTTFFYYAPGWTEIAAPDFTADKGHYTVELPTATFLQWQAQVHLITDIPGEADTPYDFSCKFLAKKDIKGVTVKITDTSSDDNFFFINTYDLKAGEEYQVKVPASVLKEGAAQKLKVVFDFGGNPEGEKVEIYDIIFQKTAQ
;
A
#
# COMPACT_ATOMS: atom_id res chain seq x y z
N MET A 1 19.58 -15.29 18.57
CA MET A 1 19.88 -13.88 18.27
C MET A 1 19.03 -13.51 17.07
N GLY A 2 17.84 -12.97 17.33
CA GLY A 2 16.86 -12.69 16.27
C GLY A 2 17.34 -11.52 15.42
N ARG A 3 17.39 -11.73 14.11
CA ARG A 3 17.55 -10.65 13.13
C ARG A 3 16.23 -9.87 13.10
N TRP A 4 16.35 -8.58 13.33
CA TRP A 4 15.31 -7.59 13.10
C TRP A 4 14.92 -7.62 11.62
N HIS A 5 13.67 -7.95 11.31
CA HIS A 5 13.08 -7.69 10.01
C HIS A 5 12.15 -6.51 10.20
N TYR A 6 12.66 -5.31 9.92
CA TYR A 6 11.81 -4.17 9.63
C TYR A 6 11.39 -4.33 8.18
N ILE A 7 10.10 -4.58 7.93
CA ILE A 7 9.54 -4.40 6.60
C ILE A 7 8.55 -3.24 6.73
N ALA A 8 9.08 -2.03 6.53
CA ALA A 8 8.29 -0.82 6.36
C ALA A 8 8.31 -0.52 4.86
N TRP A 9 7.33 -1.05 4.12
CA TRP A 9 7.25 -0.87 2.68
C TRP A 9 7.13 0.62 2.32
N HIS A 10 8.18 1.18 1.72
CA HIS A 10 8.12 2.45 1.00
C HIS A 10 8.50 2.18 -0.46
N TYR A 11 7.54 2.31 -1.37
CA TYR A 11 7.85 2.50 -2.79
C TYR A 11 8.30 3.94 -2.99
N ILE A 12 9.43 4.17 -3.66
CA ILE A 12 9.85 5.53 -4.02
C ILE A 12 9.34 5.80 -5.45
N LEU A 13 8.28 6.60 -5.56
CA LEU A 13 7.89 7.22 -6.83
C LEU A 13 8.86 8.39 -7.07
N THR A 14 9.89 8.19 -7.88
CA THR A 14 10.68 9.33 -8.37
C THR A 14 10.13 9.82 -9.70
N CYS A 15 10.12 11.13 -9.87
CA CYS A 15 10.02 11.73 -11.20
C CYS A 15 11.30 11.34 -11.95
N ALA A 16 11.19 10.59 -13.04
CA ALA A 16 12.32 9.89 -13.67
C ALA A 16 13.43 10.79 -14.26
N SER A 17 13.36 12.12 -14.10
CA SER A 17 14.38 13.04 -14.60
C SER A 17 15.65 13.14 -13.73
N GLU A 18 15.62 12.71 -12.46
CA GLU A 18 16.77 12.76 -11.55
C GLU A 18 16.77 11.58 -10.56
N GLY A 19 17.95 11.12 -10.13
CA GLY A 19 18.10 10.02 -9.15
C GLY A 19 18.13 8.62 -9.77
N PHE A 20 17.89 7.60 -8.94
CA PHE A 20 17.84 6.19 -9.35
C PHE A 20 16.85 5.97 -10.50
N GLN A 21 17.26 5.21 -11.51
CA GLN A 21 16.52 5.05 -12.77
C GLN A 21 15.92 3.65 -12.96
N GLY A 22 15.97 2.83 -11.91
CA GLY A 22 15.71 1.39 -11.98
C GLY A 22 17.00 0.60 -12.16
N PHE A 23 16.87 -0.71 -12.09
CA PHE A 23 17.93 -1.66 -12.40
C PHE A 23 18.19 -1.67 -13.91
N ASN A 24 19.35 -2.18 -14.33
CA ASN A 24 19.75 -2.14 -15.73
C ASN A 24 18.95 -3.16 -16.55
N SER A 25 17.86 -2.73 -17.16
CA SER A 25 16.99 -3.59 -17.98
C SER A 25 17.70 -4.23 -19.20
N ASN A 26 18.89 -3.75 -19.58
CA ASN A 26 19.72 -4.35 -20.64
C ASN A 26 20.76 -5.35 -20.10
N SER A 27 20.88 -5.50 -18.78
CA SER A 27 21.79 -6.42 -18.11
C SER A 27 21.53 -7.87 -18.54
N ASP A 28 22.56 -8.70 -18.51
CA ASP A 28 22.41 -10.16 -18.68
C ASP A 28 21.83 -10.82 -17.43
N CYS A 29 21.77 -10.10 -16.31
CA CYS A 29 21.08 -10.50 -15.09
C CYS A 29 19.56 -10.43 -15.19
N ASN A 30 19.04 -9.62 -16.13
CA ASN A 30 17.61 -9.40 -16.28
C ASN A 30 16.93 -10.67 -16.82
N LEU A 31 16.18 -11.36 -15.98
CA LEU A 31 15.40 -12.54 -16.34
C LEU A 31 14.34 -12.22 -17.41
N TRP A 32 13.79 -10.99 -17.38
CA TRP A 32 12.78 -10.56 -18.36
C TRP A 32 13.35 -10.46 -19.78
N LYS A 33 14.62 -10.04 -19.92
CA LYS A 33 15.27 -9.78 -21.21
C LYS A 33 15.23 -10.98 -22.16
N ASN A 34 15.33 -12.20 -21.61
CA ASN A 34 15.40 -13.43 -22.39
C ASN A 34 14.21 -14.38 -22.15
N CYS A 35 13.23 -13.97 -21.35
CA CYS A 35 12.07 -14.81 -21.08
C CYS A 35 11.19 -14.98 -22.31
N HIS A 36 10.50 -16.11 -22.37
CA HIS A 36 9.36 -16.29 -23.23
C HIS A 36 8.09 -16.03 -22.45
N PHE A 37 7.14 -15.35 -23.08
CA PHE A 37 5.85 -15.12 -22.47
C PHE A 37 4.70 -15.23 -23.47
N THR A 38 3.52 -15.46 -22.93
CA THR A 38 2.24 -15.28 -23.61
C THR A 38 1.40 -14.26 -22.84
N ASN A 39 0.37 -13.71 -23.48
CA ASN A 39 -0.56 -12.81 -22.82
C ASN A 39 -1.91 -13.47 -22.55
N GLU A 40 -2.46 -13.21 -21.37
CA GLU A 40 -3.85 -13.46 -21.01
C GLU A 40 -4.49 -12.12 -20.64
N PHE A 41 -5.75 -11.95 -21.02
CA PHE A 41 -6.47 -10.68 -20.90
C PHE A 41 -7.75 -10.85 -20.12
N PHE A 42 -8.10 -9.81 -19.35
CA PHE A 42 -9.43 -9.64 -18.81
C PHE A 42 -9.79 -8.16 -18.80
N TYR A 43 -10.63 -7.75 -19.75
CA TYR A 43 -11.05 -6.36 -19.90
C TYR A 43 -12.57 -6.28 -19.86
N ALA A 44 -13.11 -5.77 -18.77
CA ALA A 44 -14.51 -5.93 -18.40
C ALA A 44 -15.07 -4.68 -17.70
N PRO A 45 -15.38 -3.60 -18.44
CA PRO A 45 -16.13 -2.47 -17.92
C PRO A 45 -17.44 -2.93 -17.26
N GLY A 46 -17.65 -2.58 -15.99
CA GLY A 46 -18.82 -3.04 -15.24
C GLY A 46 -18.91 -4.57 -15.12
N TRP A 47 -17.76 -5.26 -15.12
CA TRP A 47 -17.63 -6.72 -15.03
C TRP A 47 -18.22 -7.52 -16.19
N ALA A 48 -18.54 -6.85 -17.30
CA ALA A 48 -18.91 -7.49 -18.57
C ALA A 48 -17.71 -7.47 -19.52
N GLN A 49 -17.08 -8.62 -19.75
CA GLN A 49 -15.90 -8.71 -20.62
C GLN A 49 -16.22 -8.25 -22.04
N ILE A 50 -15.34 -7.40 -22.57
CA ILE A 50 -15.34 -6.90 -23.94
C ILE A 50 -14.10 -7.44 -24.67
N ASP A 51 -13.90 -7.00 -25.91
CA ASP A 51 -12.71 -7.34 -26.69
C ASP A 51 -11.43 -6.97 -25.92
N ASP A 52 -10.43 -7.84 -26.01
CA ASP A 52 -9.15 -7.69 -25.31
C ASP A 52 -8.45 -6.37 -25.69
N PRO A 53 -7.70 -5.75 -24.76
CA PRO A 53 -6.95 -4.55 -25.05
C PRO A 53 -5.82 -4.87 -26.03
N THR A 54 -5.49 -3.91 -26.90
CA THR A 54 -4.37 -4.09 -27.83
C THR A 54 -3.06 -3.85 -27.09
N VAL A 55 -2.11 -4.79 -27.20
CA VAL A 55 -0.74 -4.63 -26.67
C VAL A 55 0.23 -4.54 -27.84
N THR A 56 0.95 -3.42 -27.92
CA THR A 56 2.01 -3.22 -28.90
C THR A 56 3.36 -3.17 -28.21
N GLU A 57 4.28 -4.04 -28.62
CA GLU A 57 5.68 -3.99 -28.19
C GLU A 57 6.49 -3.11 -29.14
N LYS A 58 7.37 -2.27 -28.57
CA LYS A 58 8.38 -1.53 -29.31
C LYS A 58 9.61 -1.30 -28.45
N ASN A 59 10.72 -1.93 -28.80
CA ASN A 59 12.02 -1.79 -28.14
C ASN A 59 11.98 -2.10 -26.63
N GLY A 60 11.28 -3.16 -26.23
CA GLY A 60 11.13 -3.58 -24.83
C GLY A 60 10.13 -2.74 -24.02
N ALA A 61 9.39 -1.84 -24.66
CA ALA A 61 8.26 -1.13 -24.08
C ALA A 61 6.94 -1.71 -24.61
N TYR A 62 5.97 -1.93 -23.72
CA TYR A 62 4.65 -2.47 -24.05
C TYR A 62 3.60 -1.40 -23.82
N THR A 63 2.93 -0.98 -24.89
CA THR A 63 1.80 -0.05 -24.83
C THR A 63 0.50 -0.83 -24.90
N ILE A 64 -0.30 -0.72 -23.83
CA ILE A 64 -1.64 -1.27 -23.68
C ILE A 64 -2.64 -0.17 -24.05
N GLU A 65 -3.46 -0.40 -25.06
CA GLU A 65 -4.53 0.52 -25.48
C GLU A 65 -5.86 0.12 -24.84
N LEU A 66 -6.41 1.02 -24.04
CA LEU A 66 -7.66 0.86 -23.29
C LEU A 66 -8.72 1.81 -23.88
N PRO A 67 -9.43 1.43 -24.96
CA PRO A 67 -10.39 2.30 -25.63
C PRO A 67 -11.62 2.67 -24.78
N THR A 68 -12.04 1.77 -23.88
CA THR A 68 -13.24 1.91 -23.05
C THR A 68 -12.86 2.15 -21.58
N ALA A 69 -13.48 3.12 -20.93
CA ALA A 69 -13.27 3.40 -19.52
C ALA A 69 -13.66 2.20 -18.63
N THR A 70 -12.98 2.05 -17.51
CA THR A 70 -13.35 1.15 -16.42
C THR A 70 -13.37 1.94 -15.12
N THR A 71 -14.05 1.43 -14.09
CA THR A 71 -14.25 2.15 -12.84
C THR A 71 -13.62 1.48 -11.63
N GLU A 72 -13.30 0.20 -11.73
CA GLU A 72 -12.81 -0.61 -10.62
C GLU A 72 -11.48 -1.27 -10.95
N GLN A 73 -10.71 -1.56 -9.90
CA GLN A 73 -9.54 -2.42 -9.98
C GLN A 73 -9.91 -3.77 -10.59
N TRP A 74 -8.97 -4.38 -11.33
CA TRP A 74 -9.09 -5.69 -11.97
C TRP A 74 -10.01 -5.74 -13.19
N GLN A 75 -10.63 -4.63 -13.60
CA GLN A 75 -11.45 -4.56 -14.80
C GLN A 75 -10.62 -4.44 -16.10
N ALA A 76 -9.30 -4.30 -16.07
CA ALA A 76 -8.47 -4.17 -17.29
C ALA A 76 -7.09 -4.80 -17.14
N GLN A 77 -7.05 -6.13 -17.00
CA GLN A 77 -5.84 -6.92 -16.77
C GLN A 77 -5.17 -7.33 -18.08
N VAL A 78 -3.86 -7.10 -18.14
CA VAL A 78 -2.93 -7.75 -19.07
C VAL A 78 -1.94 -8.57 -18.26
N LYS A 79 -2.00 -9.89 -18.38
CA LYS A 79 -1.07 -10.81 -17.73
C LYS A 79 0.02 -11.20 -18.72
N PHE A 80 1.27 -11.09 -18.33
CA PHE A 80 2.42 -11.63 -19.03
C PHE A 80 2.81 -12.93 -18.35
N LEU A 81 2.35 -14.05 -18.90
CA LEU A 81 2.63 -15.40 -18.39
C LEU A 81 4.03 -15.81 -18.86
N THR A 82 5.03 -15.71 -17.98
CA THR A 82 6.43 -15.90 -18.37
C THR A 82 6.97 -17.28 -17.99
N ASP A 83 8.05 -17.70 -18.65
CA ASP A 83 8.84 -18.87 -18.28
C ASP A 83 9.95 -18.57 -17.25
N MET A 84 9.97 -17.36 -16.67
CA MET A 84 10.92 -17.01 -15.63
C MET A 84 10.67 -17.81 -14.35
N THR A 85 11.76 -18.13 -13.65
CA THR A 85 11.73 -18.89 -12.39
C THR A 85 12.50 -18.17 -11.28
N THR A 86 12.03 -18.29 -10.05
CA THR A 86 12.73 -17.82 -8.84
C THR A 86 12.78 -18.93 -7.79
N ASN A 87 13.67 -18.81 -6.80
CA ASN A 87 13.78 -19.77 -5.70
C ASN A 87 13.86 -19.06 -4.33
N ALA A 88 13.53 -19.79 -3.27
CA ALA A 88 13.47 -19.26 -1.91
C ALA A 88 14.83 -18.91 -1.27
N VAL A 89 15.95 -19.34 -1.85
CA VAL A 89 17.29 -19.11 -1.31
C VAL A 89 17.92 -17.81 -1.85
N THR A 90 17.56 -17.44 -3.08
CA THR A 90 18.05 -16.24 -3.75
C THR A 90 17.16 -15.04 -3.44
N LYS A 91 17.77 -13.86 -3.24
CA LYS A 91 17.03 -12.60 -3.15
C LYS A 91 16.95 -11.91 -4.50
N TYR A 92 15.92 -11.08 -4.70
CA TYR A 92 15.62 -10.50 -6.00
C TYR A 92 15.37 -8.99 -5.95
N ASP A 93 15.65 -8.36 -7.07
CA ASP A 93 15.37 -6.96 -7.38
C ASP A 93 14.37 -6.89 -8.53
N PHE A 94 13.47 -5.90 -8.50
CA PHE A 94 12.54 -5.62 -9.59
C PHE A 94 12.47 -4.13 -9.88
N SER A 95 12.40 -3.74 -11.16
CA SER A 95 11.99 -2.39 -11.54
C SER A 95 11.24 -2.33 -12.86
N CYS A 96 10.42 -1.30 -13.03
CA CYS A 96 9.83 -0.93 -14.31
C CYS A 96 9.45 0.56 -14.32
N LYS A 97 9.19 1.10 -15.50
CA LYS A 97 8.68 2.46 -15.71
C LYS A 97 7.26 2.40 -16.24
N LEU A 98 6.40 3.26 -15.72
CA LEU A 98 4.99 3.39 -16.09
C LEU A 98 4.71 4.80 -16.60
N VAL A 99 3.96 4.90 -17.70
CA VAL A 99 3.42 6.16 -18.22
C VAL A 99 1.98 5.93 -18.67
N SER A 100 1.06 6.80 -18.29
CA SER A 100 -0.30 6.83 -18.83
C SER A 100 -0.58 8.12 -19.60
N THR A 101 -1.30 8.07 -20.71
CA THR A 101 -1.68 9.28 -21.47
C THR A 101 -2.75 10.13 -20.81
N THR A 102 -3.43 9.58 -19.80
CA THR A 102 -4.45 10.24 -18.98
C THR A 102 -4.04 10.16 -17.52
N ASP A 103 -4.65 10.98 -16.66
CA ASP A 103 -4.63 10.70 -15.22
C ASP A 103 -5.25 9.31 -15.01
N HIS A 104 -4.56 8.46 -14.27
CA HIS A 104 -4.94 7.06 -14.10
C HIS A 104 -4.87 6.71 -12.61
N PRO A 105 -6.02 6.69 -11.91
CA PRO A 105 -6.07 6.36 -10.50
C PRO A 105 -5.85 4.86 -10.32
N GLY A 106 -4.74 4.49 -9.70
CA GLY A 106 -4.44 3.16 -9.21
C GLY A 106 -4.28 2.06 -10.26
N VAL A 107 -3.37 2.25 -11.20
CA VAL A 107 -2.80 1.14 -11.99
C VAL A 107 -2.23 0.11 -11.03
N THR A 108 -2.61 -1.16 -11.16
CA THR A 108 -2.11 -2.23 -10.28
C THR A 108 -1.02 -3.04 -10.97
N LEU A 109 0.13 -3.16 -10.32
CA LEU A 109 1.21 -4.08 -10.71
C LEU A 109 1.27 -5.24 -9.73
N LYS A 110 1.28 -6.47 -10.23
CA LYS A 110 1.45 -7.66 -9.41
C LYS A 110 2.45 -8.63 -10.05
N LEU A 111 3.46 -9.05 -9.29
CA LEU A 111 4.43 -10.05 -9.72
C LEU A 111 4.20 -11.33 -8.91
N VAL A 112 3.59 -12.33 -9.54
CA VAL A 112 2.95 -13.47 -8.86
C VAL A 112 3.33 -14.80 -9.48
N LYS A 113 3.25 -15.87 -8.69
CA LYS A 113 3.38 -17.23 -9.18
C LYS A 113 2.25 -17.56 -10.14
N THR A 114 2.59 -18.09 -11.31
CA THR A 114 1.59 -18.47 -12.30
C THR A 114 0.71 -19.59 -11.77
N GLY A 115 -0.61 -19.35 -11.74
CA GLY A 115 -1.61 -20.31 -11.24
C GLY A 115 -1.81 -20.32 -9.73
N ASP A 116 -1.13 -19.44 -8.98
CA ASP A 116 -1.30 -19.28 -7.53
C ASP A 116 -1.28 -17.79 -7.16
N ASP A 117 -2.47 -17.21 -7.02
CA ASP A 117 -2.65 -15.78 -6.81
C ASP A 117 -2.20 -15.30 -5.42
N ASP A 118 -1.97 -16.21 -4.47
CA ASP A 118 -1.58 -15.87 -3.08
C ASP A 118 -0.06 -15.85 -2.89
N SER A 119 0.71 -16.41 -3.84
CA SER A 119 2.18 -16.43 -3.81
C SER A 119 2.77 -15.34 -4.71
N TYR A 120 2.98 -14.14 -4.18
CA TYR A 120 3.48 -12.99 -4.95
C TYR A 120 4.62 -12.24 -4.25
N TYR A 121 5.47 -11.60 -5.05
CA TYR A 121 6.49 -10.66 -4.58
C TYR A 121 5.87 -9.35 -4.13
N PHE A 122 4.94 -8.80 -4.93
CA PHE A 122 4.23 -7.57 -4.61
C PHE A 122 2.90 -7.50 -5.36
N MET A 123 1.99 -6.67 -4.85
CA MET A 123 0.74 -6.25 -5.48
C MET A 123 0.54 -4.78 -5.11
N GLU A 124 0.83 -3.87 -6.02
CA GLU A 124 0.96 -2.45 -5.74
C GLU A 124 0.04 -1.63 -6.61
N ARG A 125 -0.68 -0.70 -5.99
CA ARG A 125 -1.60 0.23 -6.66
C ARG A 125 -0.90 1.59 -6.79
N ILE A 126 -0.74 2.06 -8.02
CA ILE A 126 0.09 3.20 -8.38
C ILE A 126 -0.77 4.24 -9.11
N ASP A 127 -0.89 5.44 -8.54
CA ASP A 127 -1.53 6.57 -9.19
C ASP A 127 -0.58 7.20 -10.21
N LEU A 128 -1.04 7.34 -11.45
CA LEU A 128 -0.28 8.00 -12.52
C LEU A 128 -0.93 9.33 -12.91
N LYS A 129 -0.09 10.34 -13.14
CA LYS A 129 -0.49 11.59 -13.77
C LYS A 129 -0.24 11.53 -15.27
N ALA A 130 -1.13 12.16 -16.04
CA ALA A 130 -1.07 12.14 -17.49
C ALA A 130 0.31 12.56 -18.01
N ASN A 131 0.92 11.69 -18.81
CA ASN A 131 2.21 11.84 -19.47
C ASN A 131 3.39 12.06 -18.51
N GLN A 132 3.25 11.68 -17.24
CA GLN A 132 4.35 11.66 -16.28
C GLN A 132 4.85 10.23 -16.11
N GLU A 133 6.17 10.06 -16.25
CA GLU A 133 6.83 8.78 -16.04
C GLU A 133 7.05 8.53 -14.55
N VAL A 134 6.66 7.35 -14.11
CA VAL A 134 6.84 6.86 -12.76
C VAL A 134 7.77 5.66 -12.81
N LEU A 135 8.85 5.69 -12.02
CA LEU A 135 9.66 4.52 -11.72
C LEU A 135 9.02 3.74 -10.56
N PHE A 136 8.81 2.45 -10.74
CA PHE A 136 8.48 1.52 -9.68
C PHE A 136 9.61 0.52 -9.49
N TYR A 137 10.02 0.29 -8.25
CA TYR A 137 11.02 -0.74 -7.94
C TYR A 137 10.83 -1.37 -6.57
N ARG A 138 11.40 -2.56 -6.40
CA ARG A 138 11.57 -3.31 -5.16
C ARG A 138 13.00 -3.85 -5.14
N SER A 139 13.66 -3.81 -3.99
CA SER A 139 15.03 -4.32 -3.86
C SER A 139 15.17 -5.25 -2.66
N ASP A 140 16.15 -6.17 -2.71
CA ASP A 140 16.48 -7.13 -1.66
C ASP A 140 15.28 -7.99 -1.21
N MET A 141 14.34 -8.26 -2.13
CA MET A 141 13.14 -9.07 -1.86
C MET A 141 13.54 -10.50 -1.51
N ASP A 142 12.95 -11.05 -0.46
CA ASP A 142 13.13 -12.46 -0.12
C ASP A 142 12.62 -13.36 -1.26
N GLY A 143 13.39 -14.40 -1.57
CA GLY A 143 13.07 -15.34 -2.63
C GLY A 143 11.79 -16.13 -2.37
N ILE A 144 11.11 -16.50 -3.45
CA ILE A 144 9.94 -17.38 -3.44
C ILE A 144 10.14 -18.45 -4.51
N ASP A 145 9.80 -19.71 -4.20
CA ASP A 145 9.83 -20.81 -5.17
C ASP A 145 8.68 -20.66 -6.19
N MET A 146 9.02 -20.13 -7.36
CA MET A 146 8.10 -19.94 -8.48
C MET A 146 8.67 -20.61 -9.74
N ASP A 147 8.00 -21.68 -10.19
CA ASP A 147 8.36 -22.38 -11.43
C ASP A 147 7.98 -21.57 -12.69
N ASN A 148 7.07 -20.60 -12.54
CA ASN A 148 6.67 -19.66 -13.58
C ASN A 148 6.17 -18.37 -12.91
N ILE A 149 6.58 -17.22 -13.44
CA ILE A 149 6.18 -15.91 -12.90
C ILE A 149 5.23 -15.23 -13.89
N THR A 150 4.18 -14.62 -13.36
CA THR A 150 3.26 -13.75 -14.09
C THR A 150 3.44 -12.31 -13.63
N LEU A 151 3.69 -11.41 -14.58
CA LEU A 151 3.53 -9.97 -14.34
C LEU A 151 2.12 -9.56 -14.77
N VAL A 152 1.29 -9.15 -13.82
CA VAL A 152 -0.03 -8.58 -14.08
C VAL A 152 0.10 -7.07 -14.10
N VAL A 153 -0.32 -6.47 -15.22
CA VAL A 153 -0.51 -5.04 -15.38
C VAL A 153 -2.01 -4.80 -15.50
N ASP A 154 -2.63 -4.28 -14.45
CA ASP A 154 -4.05 -3.95 -14.41
C ASP A 154 -4.26 -2.44 -14.53
N GLY A 155 -4.89 -2.02 -15.62
CA GLY A 155 -5.31 -0.64 -15.87
C GLY A 155 -6.73 -0.34 -15.41
N GLY A 156 -7.28 -1.10 -14.45
CA GLY A 156 -8.63 -0.90 -13.94
C GLY A 156 -8.79 0.47 -13.26
N GLY A 157 -9.83 1.21 -13.62
CA GLY A 157 -10.01 2.63 -13.27
C GLY A 157 -9.58 3.61 -14.37
N ASN A 158 -9.27 3.13 -15.58
CA ASN A 158 -8.87 3.96 -16.70
C ASN A 158 -10.00 4.84 -17.26
N ALA A 159 -9.62 5.98 -17.85
CA ALA A 159 -10.50 6.77 -18.71
C ALA A 159 -10.61 6.17 -20.12
N ASP A 160 -11.56 6.67 -20.93
CA ASP A 160 -11.67 6.27 -22.33
C ASP A 160 -10.40 6.64 -23.11
N ASN A 161 -10.01 5.76 -24.03
CA ASN A 161 -8.85 5.94 -24.91
C ASN A 161 -7.51 6.16 -24.18
N THR A 162 -7.35 5.60 -22.99
CA THR A 162 -6.08 5.60 -22.25
C THR A 162 -5.07 4.69 -22.94
N LYS A 163 -3.82 5.16 -23.06
CA LYS A 163 -2.67 4.29 -23.35
C LYS A 163 -1.82 4.19 -22.11
N LEU A 164 -1.61 2.97 -21.63
CA LEU A 164 -0.72 2.65 -20.51
C LEU A 164 0.54 2.00 -21.10
N THR A 165 1.70 2.59 -20.85
CA THR A 165 2.98 2.02 -21.28
C THR A 165 3.76 1.53 -20.07
N ILE A 166 4.24 0.29 -20.14
CA ILE A 166 5.23 -0.27 -19.22
C ILE A 166 6.53 -0.52 -19.99
N SER A 167 7.66 -0.08 -19.44
CA SER A 167 8.97 -0.21 -20.06
C SER A 167 10.06 -0.44 -19.03
N ASN A 168 11.28 -0.73 -19.50
CA ASN A 168 12.45 -1.00 -18.65
C ASN A 168 12.17 -2.03 -17.55
N ILE A 169 11.44 -3.09 -17.90
CA ILE A 169 11.13 -4.16 -16.97
C ILE A 169 12.41 -4.94 -16.67
N ASP A 170 12.72 -5.06 -15.39
CA ASP A 170 13.87 -5.80 -14.88
C ASP A 170 13.43 -6.65 -13.68
N LEU A 171 13.69 -7.95 -13.76
CA LEU A 171 13.67 -8.86 -12.62
C LEU A 171 15.02 -9.56 -12.60
N GLN A 172 15.78 -9.42 -11.52
CA GLN A 172 17.13 -9.98 -11.43
C GLN A 172 17.44 -10.47 -10.02
N GLU A 173 18.47 -11.31 -9.90
CA GLU A 173 19.03 -11.63 -8.58
C GLU A 173 19.62 -10.36 -7.94
N HIS A 174 19.46 -10.21 -6.63
CA HIS A 174 19.83 -9.00 -5.91
C HIS A 174 21.31 -8.65 -6.15
N LYS A 175 21.58 -7.39 -6.56
CA LYS A 175 22.91 -6.84 -6.88
C LYS A 175 23.65 -7.49 -8.06
N CYS A 176 22.99 -8.32 -8.87
CA CYS A 176 23.65 -9.05 -9.96
C CYS A 176 24.30 -8.11 -10.99
N ASP A 177 23.64 -7.01 -11.37
CA ASP A 177 24.12 -6.04 -12.34
C ASP A 177 25.02 -4.94 -11.74
N GLY A 178 25.27 -4.99 -10.43
CA GLY A 178 26.04 -3.99 -9.69
C GLY A 178 25.32 -2.65 -9.49
N VAL A 179 24.06 -2.51 -9.92
CA VAL A 179 23.24 -1.34 -9.65
C VAL A 179 22.65 -1.47 -8.26
N GLU A 180 22.95 -0.52 -7.38
CA GLU A 180 22.36 -0.46 -6.05
C GLU A 180 21.18 0.50 -6.06
N ALA A 181 20.01 0.01 -5.62
CA ALA A 181 18.89 0.87 -5.30
C ALA A 181 19.32 1.87 -4.19
N PRO A 182 18.74 3.08 -4.15
CA PRO A 182 18.92 3.97 -3.02
C PRO A 182 18.62 3.18 -1.75
N ALA A 183 19.46 3.34 -0.72
CA ALA A 183 19.07 2.90 0.60
C ALA A 183 17.66 3.47 0.86
N GLU A 184 16.73 2.64 1.34
CA GLU A 184 15.47 3.16 1.87
C GLU A 184 15.85 4.36 2.73
N GLU A 185 15.28 5.53 2.47
CA GLU A 185 15.49 6.69 3.32
C GLU A 185 15.12 6.21 4.72
N GLU A 186 16.14 5.92 5.55
CA GLU A 186 15.90 5.54 6.92
C GLU A 186 15.01 6.64 7.48
N ASP A 187 13.87 6.24 8.02
CA ASP A 187 12.99 7.18 8.67
C ASP A 187 13.75 7.81 9.85
N LYS A 188 14.33 8.98 9.60
CA LYS A 188 15.10 9.78 10.56
C LYS A 188 14.18 10.42 11.60
N THR A 189 12.87 10.25 11.47
CA THR A 189 11.89 10.78 12.41
C THR A 189 12.07 10.12 13.77
N VAL A 190 12.19 10.97 14.80
CA VAL A 190 12.22 10.52 16.18
C VAL A 190 10.78 10.43 16.69
N TYR A 191 10.27 9.20 16.78
CA TYR A 191 8.98 8.90 17.39
C TYR A 191 9.12 8.75 18.90
N ASN A 192 8.84 9.83 19.63
CA ASN A 192 8.81 9.82 21.09
C ASN A 192 7.41 10.23 21.57
N TYR A 193 6.68 9.27 22.15
CA TYR A 193 5.33 9.49 22.67
C TYR A 193 5.23 10.67 23.64
N ASN A 194 6.25 10.86 24.50
CA ASN A 194 6.29 11.92 25.50
C ASN A 194 6.91 13.23 24.97
N SER A 195 7.18 13.34 23.67
CA SER A 195 7.67 14.59 23.08
C SER A 195 6.62 15.69 23.18
N ALA A 196 7.07 16.93 23.43
CA ALA A 196 6.21 18.10 23.37
C ALA A 196 5.67 18.36 21.94
N SER A 197 6.29 17.78 20.91
CA SER A 197 5.82 17.83 19.52
C SER A 197 4.65 16.88 19.25
N ASN A 198 4.39 15.90 20.11
CA ASN A 198 3.29 14.96 19.93
C ASN A 198 1.95 15.66 20.21
N ILE A 199 1.30 16.16 19.16
CA ILE A 199 0.01 16.83 19.27
C ILE A 199 -1.10 15.84 19.58
N TRP A 200 -0.97 14.55 19.22
CA TRP A 200 -1.93 13.52 19.61
C TRP A 200 -2.03 13.44 21.14
N LYS A 201 -0.90 13.31 21.82
CA LYS A 201 -0.87 13.20 23.28
C LYS A 201 -1.55 14.38 23.97
N SER A 202 -1.22 15.60 23.57
CA SER A 202 -1.74 16.82 24.22
C SER A 202 -3.20 17.13 23.88
N HIS A 203 -3.67 16.78 22.68
CA HIS A 203 -5.05 17.01 22.27
C HIS A 203 -6.01 15.87 22.64
N VAL A 204 -5.51 14.64 22.70
CA VAL A 204 -6.29 13.41 22.87
C VAL A 204 -6.01 12.76 24.21
N ASP A 205 -4.85 12.16 24.39
CA ASP A 205 -4.58 11.26 25.53
C ASP A 205 -4.60 12.00 26.89
N ASP A 206 -4.00 13.19 26.97
CA ASP A 206 -3.93 13.99 28.20
C ASP A 206 -5.29 14.59 28.59
N LYS A 207 -6.25 14.65 27.65
CA LYS A 207 -7.63 15.08 27.92
C LYS A 207 -8.54 13.93 28.34
N GLY A 208 -8.09 12.67 28.25
CA GLY A 208 -8.93 11.50 28.50
C GLY A 208 -10.18 11.51 27.61
N ASP A 209 -11.34 11.21 28.20
CA ASP A 209 -12.63 11.14 27.49
C ASP A 209 -13.03 12.44 26.77
N ALA A 210 -12.44 13.60 27.13
CA ALA A 210 -12.71 14.87 26.46
C ALA A 210 -11.85 15.09 25.20
N GLY A 211 -10.84 14.25 24.96
CA GLY A 211 -9.90 14.39 23.84
C GLY A 211 -10.44 13.88 22.51
N PHE A 212 -11.45 13.02 22.54
CA PHE A 212 -12.01 12.42 21.35
C PHE A 212 -13.44 11.93 21.58
N THR A 213 -14.13 11.62 20.49
CA THR A 213 -15.35 10.81 20.50
C THR A 213 -15.15 9.59 19.63
N THR A 214 -15.90 8.52 19.89
CA THR A 214 -15.81 7.28 19.11
C THR A 214 -16.98 7.13 18.15
N PHE A 215 -16.68 6.54 17.00
CA PHE A 215 -17.66 5.95 16.11
C PHE A 215 -17.18 4.54 15.74
N PHE A 216 -18.11 3.59 15.67
CA PHE A 216 -17.81 2.21 15.35
C PHE A 216 -18.66 1.75 14.17
N TYR A 217 -18.07 0.96 13.29
CA TYR A 217 -18.81 0.23 12.27
C TYR A 217 -18.30 -1.20 12.24
N TYR A 218 -19.11 -2.13 12.74
CA TYR A 218 -18.73 -3.53 12.86
C TYR A 218 -19.77 -4.39 12.17
N ALA A 219 -19.43 -4.92 11.00
CA ALA A 219 -20.37 -5.50 10.07
C ALA A 219 -19.80 -6.74 9.35
N PRO A 220 -19.74 -7.91 10.02
CA PRO A 220 -19.39 -9.18 9.38
C PRO A 220 -20.29 -9.43 8.16
N GLY A 221 -19.69 -9.53 6.97
CA GLY A 221 -20.45 -9.69 5.74
C GLY A 221 -21.41 -8.52 5.46
N TRP A 222 -21.04 -7.30 5.85
CA TRP A 222 -21.80 -6.06 5.63
C TRP A 222 -23.16 -5.97 6.36
N THR A 223 -23.37 -6.82 7.37
CA THR A 223 -24.51 -6.72 8.27
C THR A 223 -24.02 -6.22 9.63
N GLU A 224 -24.36 -4.98 9.98
CA GLU A 224 -23.92 -4.35 11.21
C GLU A 224 -24.40 -5.12 12.45
N ILE A 225 -23.47 -5.32 13.38
CA ILE A 225 -23.70 -5.92 14.70
C ILE A 225 -23.37 -4.89 15.78
N ALA A 226 -23.49 -5.28 17.05
CA ALA A 226 -23.10 -4.41 18.16
C ALA A 226 -21.65 -3.94 18.00
N ALA A 227 -21.38 -2.69 18.38
CA ALA A 227 -20.03 -2.13 18.40
C ALA A 227 -19.06 -3.04 19.20
N PRO A 228 -17.78 -3.12 18.80
CA PRO A 228 -16.79 -3.87 19.55
C PRO A 228 -16.59 -3.24 20.94
N ASP A 229 -16.20 -4.06 21.91
CA ASP A 229 -15.82 -3.52 23.21
C ASP A 229 -14.54 -2.70 23.04
N PHE A 230 -14.58 -1.46 23.52
CA PHE A 230 -13.49 -0.50 23.38
C PHE A 230 -13.18 0.14 24.72
N THR A 231 -11.90 0.18 25.08
CA THR A 231 -11.43 0.90 26.26
C THR A 231 -10.25 1.79 25.90
N ALA A 232 -10.21 2.99 26.48
CA ALA A 232 -9.08 3.90 26.41
C ALA A 232 -8.63 4.25 27.83
N ASP A 233 -7.34 4.09 28.12
CA ASP A 233 -6.71 4.52 29.37
C ASP A 233 -5.35 5.13 29.07
N LYS A 234 -5.23 6.45 29.24
CA LYS A 234 -3.95 7.20 29.19
C LYS A 234 -3.09 6.93 27.94
N GLY A 235 -3.72 6.90 26.77
CA GLY A 235 -3.04 6.65 25.49
C GLY A 235 -2.81 5.17 25.18
N HIS A 236 -3.38 4.27 25.98
CA HIS A 236 -3.49 2.85 25.69
C HIS A 236 -4.93 2.50 25.36
N TYR A 237 -5.15 1.94 24.17
CA TYR A 237 -6.45 1.60 23.65
C TYR A 237 -6.55 0.08 23.49
N THR A 238 -7.75 -0.45 23.66
CA THR A 238 -8.01 -1.88 23.49
C THR A 238 -9.32 -2.06 22.76
N VAL A 239 -9.30 -2.94 21.76
CA VAL A 239 -10.46 -3.33 20.97
C VAL A 239 -10.65 -4.83 21.12
N GLU A 240 -11.83 -5.27 21.55
CA GLU A 240 -12.22 -6.69 21.55
C GLU A 240 -13.22 -6.94 20.42
N LEU A 241 -12.84 -7.86 19.53
CA LEU A 241 -13.57 -8.20 18.31
C LEU A 241 -14.16 -9.62 18.46
N PRO A 242 -15.35 -9.77 19.06
CA PRO A 242 -15.94 -11.07 19.35
C PRO A 242 -16.32 -11.88 18.11
N THR A 243 -16.50 -11.25 16.95
CA THR A 243 -16.94 -11.89 15.70
C THR A 243 -15.94 -11.68 14.58
N ALA A 244 -15.65 -12.73 13.79
CA ALA A 244 -14.76 -12.61 12.65
C ALA A 244 -15.34 -11.67 11.58
N THR A 245 -14.48 -10.98 10.84
CA THR A 245 -14.82 -10.27 9.61
C THR A 245 -13.95 -10.74 8.46
N PHE A 246 -14.30 -10.37 7.23
CA PHE A 246 -13.73 -11.01 6.03
C PHE A 246 -13.13 -10.01 5.04
N LEU A 247 -13.57 -8.76 5.07
CA LEU A 247 -13.16 -7.74 4.12
C LEU A 247 -12.76 -6.47 4.88
N GLN A 248 -11.88 -5.70 4.26
CA GLN A 248 -11.56 -4.34 4.69
C GLN A 248 -12.85 -3.53 4.91
N TRP A 249 -12.84 -2.66 5.91
CA TRP A 249 -13.92 -1.78 6.34
C TRP A 249 -15.08 -2.45 7.09
N GLN A 250 -14.97 -3.74 7.42
CA GLN A 250 -15.99 -4.43 8.21
C GLN A 250 -15.81 -4.30 9.74
N ALA A 251 -14.70 -3.73 10.24
CA ALA A 251 -14.47 -3.59 11.69
C ALA A 251 -13.72 -2.28 12.02
N GLN A 252 -14.42 -1.16 11.89
CA GLN A 252 -13.86 0.18 12.01
C GLN A 252 -14.01 0.74 13.42
N VAL A 253 -12.93 1.31 13.94
CA VAL A 253 -12.87 2.12 15.15
C VAL A 253 -12.38 3.51 14.76
N HIS A 254 -13.23 4.51 14.93
CA HIS A 254 -12.91 5.91 14.62
C HIS A 254 -12.66 6.66 15.93
N LEU A 255 -11.52 7.31 16.03
CA LEU A 255 -11.21 8.29 17.07
C LEU A 255 -11.33 9.68 16.45
N ILE A 256 -12.45 10.36 16.70
CA ILE A 256 -12.77 11.68 16.16
C ILE A 256 -12.24 12.74 17.13
N THR A 257 -11.30 13.56 16.67
CA THR A 257 -10.55 14.50 17.53
C THR A 257 -10.93 15.96 17.26
N ASP A 258 -10.38 16.87 18.05
CA ASP A 258 -10.37 18.31 17.80
C ASP A 258 -9.08 18.83 17.15
N ILE A 259 -8.20 17.92 16.66
CA ILE A 259 -6.95 18.27 16.01
C ILE A 259 -7.23 18.84 14.61
N PRO A 260 -6.78 20.06 14.29
CA PRO A 260 -6.85 20.59 12.92
C PRO A 260 -5.70 20.02 12.05
N GLY A 261 -5.95 19.90 10.76
CA GLY A 261 -4.93 19.58 9.76
C GLY A 261 -4.59 20.81 8.91
N GLU A 262 -3.31 21.13 8.79
CA GLU A 262 -2.84 22.25 7.97
C GLU A 262 -2.61 21.81 6.52
N ALA A 263 -3.05 22.63 5.56
CA ALA A 263 -2.75 22.40 4.15
C ALA A 263 -1.22 22.43 3.91
N ASP A 264 -0.75 21.59 2.99
CA ASP A 264 0.64 21.56 2.52
C ASP A 264 1.71 21.33 3.61
N THR A 265 1.29 21.00 4.84
CA THR A 265 2.19 20.82 5.97
C THR A 265 2.44 19.33 6.18
N PRO A 266 3.71 18.89 6.18
CA PRO A 266 4.05 17.49 6.44
C PRO A 266 3.91 17.16 7.93
N TYR A 267 3.29 16.01 8.20
CA TYR A 267 3.15 15.43 9.53
C TYR A 267 3.69 14.00 9.55
N ASP A 268 4.28 13.64 10.68
CA ASP A 268 4.68 12.27 10.98
C ASP A 268 3.62 11.60 11.86
N PHE A 269 3.32 10.36 11.53
CA PHE A 269 2.42 9.51 12.32
C PHE A 269 3.14 8.22 12.74
N SER A 270 2.89 7.79 13.97
CA SER A 270 3.22 6.45 14.42
C SER A 270 2.20 5.95 15.43
N CYS A 271 2.00 4.64 15.47
CA CYS A 271 1.35 3.95 16.57
C CYS A 271 1.92 2.54 16.68
N LYS A 272 1.65 1.87 17.79
CA LYS A 272 1.99 0.47 17.98
C LYS A 272 0.75 -0.37 18.13
N PHE A 273 0.82 -1.58 17.60
CA PHE A 273 -0.16 -2.62 17.81
C PHE A 273 0.44 -3.79 18.56
N LEU A 274 -0.38 -4.44 19.39
CA LEU A 274 -0.11 -5.78 19.89
C LEU A 274 -1.40 -6.60 19.74
N ALA A 275 -1.40 -7.51 18.78
CA ALA A 275 -2.54 -8.39 18.49
C ALA A 275 -2.38 -9.74 19.22
N LYS A 276 -3.50 -10.36 19.61
CA LYS A 276 -3.50 -11.71 20.22
C LYS A 276 -3.58 -12.83 19.20
N LYS A 277 -4.06 -12.54 18.00
CA LYS A 277 -4.08 -13.46 16.85
C LYS A 277 -3.50 -12.74 15.63
N ASP A 278 -3.15 -13.52 14.62
CA ASP A 278 -2.73 -12.97 13.35
C ASP A 278 -3.91 -12.22 12.70
N ILE A 279 -3.66 -11.03 12.20
CA ILE A 279 -4.64 -10.24 11.43
C ILE A 279 -3.96 -9.80 10.14
N LYS A 280 -4.61 -10.02 9.01
CA LYS A 280 -4.15 -9.57 7.70
C LYS A 280 -4.86 -8.29 7.31
N GLY A 281 -4.12 -7.32 6.76
CA GLY A 281 -4.71 -6.11 6.18
C GLY A 281 -5.35 -5.11 7.15
N VAL A 282 -4.84 -4.99 8.38
CA VAL A 282 -5.27 -3.93 9.32
C VAL A 282 -5.01 -2.57 8.69
N THR A 283 -6.06 -1.77 8.51
CA THR A 283 -5.96 -0.47 7.84
C THR A 283 -5.88 0.67 8.85
N VAL A 284 -4.92 1.56 8.66
CA VAL A 284 -4.80 2.81 9.43
C VAL A 284 -4.97 3.99 8.48
N LYS A 285 -5.87 4.90 8.85
CA LYS A 285 -6.14 6.13 8.09
C LYS A 285 -6.25 7.32 9.03
N ILE A 286 -5.65 8.46 8.68
CA ILE A 286 -5.95 9.74 9.33
C ILE A 286 -6.46 10.73 8.29
N THR A 287 -7.65 11.29 8.57
CA THR A 287 -8.45 11.97 7.54
C THR A 287 -9.30 13.08 8.14
N ASP A 288 -9.68 14.03 7.30
CA ASP A 288 -10.66 15.05 7.61
C ASP A 288 -12.00 14.42 8.01
N THR A 289 -12.61 14.97 9.05
CA THR A 289 -13.96 14.57 9.48
C THR A 289 -15.06 15.01 8.51
N SER A 290 -14.79 15.97 7.63
CA SER A 290 -15.75 16.54 6.68
C SER A 290 -15.62 16.03 5.25
N SER A 291 -14.49 15.43 4.88
CA SER A 291 -14.23 14.82 3.57
C SER A 291 -13.36 13.57 3.77
N ASP A 292 -13.90 12.39 3.44
CA ASP A 292 -13.15 11.14 3.56
C ASP A 292 -12.06 11.01 2.45
N ASP A 293 -12.13 11.86 1.42
CA ASP A 293 -11.14 11.97 0.34
C ASP A 293 -9.93 12.84 0.74
N ASN A 294 -10.10 13.72 1.73
CA ASN A 294 -9.02 14.52 2.30
C ASN A 294 -8.34 13.78 3.46
N PHE A 295 -7.33 12.96 3.14
CA PHE A 295 -6.57 12.19 4.12
C PHE A 295 -5.06 12.39 3.96
N PHE A 296 -4.33 12.15 5.04
CA PHE A 296 -2.86 12.11 5.02
C PHE A 296 -2.39 10.81 4.37
N PHE A 297 -2.85 9.67 4.90
CA PHE A 297 -2.51 8.34 4.39
C PHE A 297 -3.65 7.35 4.65
N ILE A 298 -3.59 6.22 3.94
CA ILE A 298 -4.42 5.04 4.12
C ILE A 298 -3.55 3.81 3.82
N ASN A 299 -3.04 3.17 4.87
CA ASN A 299 -2.06 2.09 4.74
C ASN A 299 -2.57 0.83 5.42
N THR A 300 -2.20 -0.33 4.88
CA THR A 300 -2.57 -1.65 5.39
C THR A 300 -1.36 -2.38 5.95
N TYR A 301 -1.54 -3.06 7.08
CA TYR A 301 -0.48 -3.74 7.81
C TYR A 301 -0.93 -5.14 8.25
N ASP A 302 0.01 -6.08 8.21
CA ASP A 302 -0.21 -7.42 8.77
C ASP A 302 0.31 -7.46 10.22
N LEU A 303 -0.54 -7.92 11.13
CA LEU A 303 -0.20 -8.10 12.53
C LEU A 303 0.03 -9.58 12.82
N LYS A 304 1.11 -9.88 13.54
CA LYS A 304 1.44 -11.23 14.02
C LYS A 304 1.08 -11.37 15.49
N ALA A 305 0.46 -12.48 15.85
CA ALA A 305 0.05 -12.77 17.22
C ALA A 305 1.23 -12.66 18.21
N GLY A 306 1.07 -11.83 19.23
CA GLY A 306 2.05 -11.65 20.31
C GLY A 306 3.29 -10.85 19.94
N GLU A 307 3.36 -10.27 18.74
CA GLU A 307 4.46 -9.41 18.29
C GLU A 307 4.00 -7.95 18.24
N GLU A 308 4.80 -7.05 18.83
CA GLU A 308 4.58 -5.61 18.70
C GLU A 308 4.88 -5.19 17.26
N TYR A 309 3.92 -4.50 16.64
CA TYR A 309 4.10 -3.92 15.30
C TYR A 309 4.01 -2.40 15.39
N GLN A 310 5.05 -1.69 14.96
CA GLN A 310 5.06 -0.23 14.92
C GLN A 310 4.75 0.28 13.51
N VAL A 311 3.65 1.02 13.38
CA VAL A 311 3.36 1.83 12.20
C VAL A 311 4.21 3.09 12.24
N LYS A 312 4.81 3.44 11.09
CA LYS A 312 5.52 4.72 10.89
C LYS A 312 5.13 5.27 9.52
N VAL A 313 4.71 6.52 9.49
CA VAL A 313 4.35 7.25 8.28
C VAL A 313 4.97 8.64 8.39
N PRO A 314 6.20 8.86 7.89
CA PRO A 314 6.86 10.16 7.94
C PRO A 314 6.32 11.11 6.87
N ALA A 315 6.38 12.42 7.14
CA ALA A 315 6.21 13.50 6.17
C ALA A 315 4.96 13.44 5.27
N SER A 316 3.83 12.98 5.80
CA SER A 316 2.57 12.89 5.06
C SER A 316 1.83 14.24 5.04
N VAL A 317 1.13 14.54 3.94
CA VAL A 317 0.39 15.80 3.72
C VAL A 317 -1.06 15.50 3.35
N LEU A 318 -2.00 16.34 3.79
CA LEU A 318 -3.42 16.23 3.39
C LEU A 318 -3.61 16.41 1.88
N LYS A 319 -4.44 15.56 1.28
CA LYS A 319 -4.65 15.49 -0.18
C LYS A 319 -5.37 16.68 -0.81
N GLU A 320 -6.37 17.26 -0.14
CA GLU A 320 -7.27 18.26 -0.75
C GLU A 320 -7.13 19.66 -0.16
N GLY A 321 -6.58 19.78 1.06
CA GLY A 321 -6.40 21.05 1.76
C GLY A 321 -6.52 20.92 3.27
N ALA A 322 -6.66 22.06 3.95
CA ALA A 322 -6.73 22.10 5.40
C ALA A 322 -8.02 21.45 5.94
N ALA A 323 -7.90 20.71 7.04
CA ALA A 323 -9.01 20.07 7.74
C ALA A 323 -9.28 20.80 9.06
N GLN A 324 -10.54 21.05 9.39
CA GLN A 324 -10.89 21.66 10.68
C GLN A 324 -10.73 20.69 11.84
N LYS A 325 -11.01 19.40 11.60
CA LYS A 325 -10.89 18.32 12.57
C LYS A 325 -10.50 17.03 11.87
N LEU A 326 -9.61 16.28 12.50
CA LEU A 326 -9.14 14.98 12.02
C LEU A 326 -9.79 13.85 12.81
N LYS A 327 -9.98 12.72 12.13
CA LYS A 327 -10.25 11.41 12.74
C LYS A 327 -9.13 10.43 12.37
N VAL A 328 -8.76 9.57 13.30
CA VAL A 328 -7.97 8.36 13.02
C VAL A 328 -8.93 7.19 12.94
N VAL A 329 -8.80 6.39 11.89
CA VAL A 329 -9.57 5.17 11.67
C VAL A 329 -8.61 4.00 11.76
N PHE A 330 -8.91 3.09 12.67
CA PHE A 330 -8.35 1.75 12.70
C PHE A 330 -9.41 0.79 12.19
N ASP A 331 -9.16 0.13 11.07
CA ASP A 331 -10.02 -0.93 10.56
C ASP A 331 -9.34 -2.28 10.69
N PHE A 332 -10.04 -3.20 11.34
CA PHE A 332 -9.62 -4.58 11.57
C PHE A 332 -10.39 -5.55 10.67
N GLY A 333 -10.86 -5.10 9.51
CA GLY A 333 -11.50 -5.96 8.51
C GLY A 333 -10.61 -7.16 8.17
N GLY A 334 -11.14 -8.37 8.27
CA GLY A 334 -10.34 -9.61 8.17
C GLY A 334 -9.91 -10.18 9.53
N ASN A 335 -10.38 -9.62 10.65
CA ASN A 335 -10.05 -10.13 11.98
C ASN A 335 -10.59 -11.55 12.22
N PRO A 336 -9.85 -12.40 12.96
CA PRO A 336 -10.38 -13.65 13.48
C PRO A 336 -11.40 -13.43 14.61
N GLU A 337 -12.24 -14.42 14.87
CA GLU A 337 -13.25 -14.40 15.94
C GLU A 337 -12.58 -14.31 17.32
N GLY A 338 -13.13 -13.53 18.25
CA GLY A 338 -12.63 -13.40 19.62
C GLY A 338 -11.21 -12.83 19.67
N GLU A 339 -10.92 -11.86 18.82
CA GLU A 339 -9.62 -11.19 18.78
C GLU A 339 -9.55 -10.02 19.77
N LYS A 340 -8.34 -9.74 20.26
CA LYS A 340 -8.07 -8.58 21.12
C LYS A 340 -6.83 -7.86 20.61
N VAL A 341 -7.00 -6.59 20.26
CA VAL A 341 -5.92 -5.73 19.78
C VAL A 341 -5.68 -4.60 20.77
N GLU A 342 -4.42 -4.41 21.13
CA GLU A 342 -3.94 -3.26 21.90
C GLU A 342 -3.31 -2.25 20.95
N ILE A 343 -3.62 -0.96 21.15
CA ILE A 343 -3.09 0.16 20.35
C ILE A 343 -2.51 1.18 21.32
N TYR A 344 -1.27 1.61 21.13
CA TYR A 344 -0.61 2.54 22.06
C TYR A 344 0.51 3.33 21.38
N ASP A 345 1.09 4.25 22.14
CA ASP A 345 2.15 5.18 21.68
C ASP A 345 1.75 5.90 20.37
N ILE A 346 0.50 6.35 20.28
CA ILE A 346 0.06 7.15 19.12
C ILE A 346 0.80 8.48 19.15
N ILE A 347 1.50 8.76 18.06
CA ILE A 347 2.27 9.96 17.81
C ILE A 347 1.74 10.59 16.55
N PHE A 348 1.34 11.85 16.65
CA PHE A 348 1.06 12.69 15.50
C PHE A 348 1.76 14.01 15.75
N GLN A 349 2.63 14.44 14.84
CA GLN A 349 3.45 15.65 15.00
C GLN A 349 3.79 16.26 13.65
N LYS A 350 4.08 17.56 13.61
CA LYS A 350 4.66 18.18 12.40
C LYS A 350 6.05 17.60 12.16
N THR A 351 6.38 17.32 10.91
CA THR A 351 7.71 16.86 10.52
C THR A 351 8.74 17.93 10.85
N ALA A 352 9.83 17.52 11.51
CA ALA A 352 10.94 18.42 11.82
C ALA A 352 11.61 18.89 10.53
N GLN A 353 11.87 20.21 10.43
CA GLN A 353 12.57 20.82 9.29
C GLN A 353 14.08 20.64 9.35
#